data_AF-A0A367KVM1-F1
#
_entry.id   AF-A0A367KVM1-F1
#
_cell.length_a   1.000
_cell.length_b   1.000
_cell.length_c   1.000
_cell.angle_alpha   90.00
_cell.angle_beta   90.00
_cell.angle_gamma   90.00
#
_symmetry.space_group_name_H-M   'P 1'
#
loop_
_entity.id
_entity.type
_entity.pdbx_description
1 polymer ?
#
loop_
_entity_poly.entity_id
_entity_poly.type
_entity_poly.pdbx_seq_one_letter_code
_entity_poly.pdbx_strand_id
1 'polypeptide(L)'
;PLVTSRLMDRLAKHYGFKPQDLMFRDIFLVKYAAEGQRGLEMHTDGCLFSITLLVSDPADFEGGGTFFESIDDVLYLEQGECAFHDARRSREGKDLC
;
A
#
# COMPACT_ATOMS: atom_id res chain seq x y z
N PRO A 1 -2.96 17.23 9.05
CA PRO A 1 -2.42 17.08 7.67
C PRO A 1 -3.53 16.63 6.70
N LEU A 2 -3.49 17.05 5.44
CA LEU A 2 -4.53 16.76 4.43
C LEU A 2 -4.83 15.26 4.27
N VAL A 3 -3.78 14.43 4.25
CA VAL A 3 -3.89 12.96 4.18
C VAL A 3 -4.66 12.41 5.39
N THR A 4 -4.34 12.87 6.60
CA THR A 4 -5.03 12.42 7.83
C THR A 4 -6.53 12.71 7.74
N SER A 5 -6.93 13.94 7.37
CA SER A 5 -8.34 14.32 7.30
C SER A 5 -9.14 13.59 6.22
N ARG A 6 -8.52 13.23 5.09
CA ARG A 6 -9.24 12.55 4.01
C ARG A 6 -9.34 11.04 4.22
N LEU A 7 -8.32 10.44 4.81
CA LEU A 7 -8.18 9.00 4.92
C LEU A 7 -8.67 8.46 6.26
N MET A 8 -8.26 9.10 7.38
CA MET A 8 -8.60 8.59 8.71
C MET A 8 -10.10 8.66 8.98
N ASP A 9 -10.81 9.68 8.52
CA ASP A 9 -12.27 9.77 8.75
C ASP A 9 -13.02 8.62 8.08
N ARG A 10 -12.59 8.21 6.87
CA ARG A 10 -13.20 7.08 6.15
C ARG A 10 -12.87 5.75 6.83
N LEU A 11 -11.61 5.54 7.22
CA LEU A 11 -11.16 4.33 7.89
C LEU A 11 -11.74 4.19 9.31
N ALA A 12 -11.77 5.28 10.07
CA ALA A 12 -12.38 5.37 11.39
C ALA A 12 -13.84 4.96 11.35
N LYS A 13 -14.59 5.50 10.37
CA LYS A 13 -15.99 5.11 10.16
C LYS A 13 -16.15 3.64 9.78
N HIS A 14 -15.25 3.09 8.97
CA HIS A 14 -15.33 1.71 8.51
C HIS A 14 -14.98 0.70 9.60
N TYR A 15 -13.96 0.98 10.42
CA TYR A 15 -13.41 0.06 11.43
C TYR A 15 -13.82 0.36 12.87
N GLY A 16 -14.46 1.50 13.13
CA GLY A 16 -15.01 1.84 14.46
C GLY A 16 -13.99 2.38 15.47
N PHE A 17 -12.89 2.98 15.02
CA PHE A 17 -11.93 3.68 15.89
C PHE A 17 -12.12 5.21 15.82
N LYS A 18 -11.56 5.97 16.75
CA LYS A 18 -11.55 7.44 16.67
C LYS A 18 -10.31 7.89 15.89
N PRO A 19 -10.37 8.89 14.99
CA PRO A 19 -9.22 9.31 14.19
C PRO A 19 -7.94 9.64 14.99
N GLN A 20 -8.08 10.01 16.26
CA GLN A 20 -6.99 10.30 17.19
C GLN A 20 -6.34 9.07 17.85
N ASP A 21 -6.93 7.89 17.70
CA ASP A 21 -6.42 6.63 18.25
C ASP A 21 -5.24 6.10 17.42
N LEU A 22 -5.13 6.54 16.15
CA LEU A 22 -4.10 6.12 15.22
C LEU A 22 -3.32 7.34 14.70
N MET A 23 -2.04 7.12 14.44
CA MET A 23 -1.17 8.07 13.75
C MET A 23 -0.33 7.33 12.72
N PHE A 24 0.18 8.05 11.73
CA PHE A 24 1.17 7.48 10.82
C PHE A 24 2.47 7.28 11.58
N ARG A 25 2.96 6.03 11.60
CA ARG A 25 4.31 5.73 12.08
C ARG A 25 5.34 6.09 11.01
N ASP A 26 5.11 5.59 9.79
CA ASP A 26 6.00 5.77 8.65
C ASP A 26 5.18 6.32 7.47
N ILE A 27 5.72 7.33 6.78
CA ILE A 27 5.21 7.81 5.50
C ILE A 27 6.41 8.00 4.58
N PHE A 28 6.43 7.26 3.48
CA PHE A 28 7.52 7.32 2.51
C PHE A 28 6.99 7.04 1.10
N LEU A 29 7.77 7.47 0.11
CA LEU A 29 7.54 7.16 -1.30
C LEU A 29 8.62 6.18 -1.73
N VAL A 30 8.21 5.05 -2.30
CA VAL A 30 9.14 4.05 -2.86
C VAL A 30 9.16 4.21 -4.38
N LYS A 31 10.35 4.13 -4.97
CA LYS A 31 10.53 4.04 -6.42
C LYS A 31 11.04 2.65 -6.76
N TYR A 32 10.28 1.94 -7.59
CA TYR A 32 10.75 0.72 -8.24
C TYR A 32 11.21 1.04 -9.66
N ALA A 33 12.18 0.29 -10.17
CA ALA A 33 12.67 0.39 -11.54
C ALA A 33 13.28 -0.94 -11.99
N ALA A 34 13.17 -1.27 -13.29
CA ALA A 34 13.81 -2.44 -13.89
C ALA A 34 15.33 -2.46 -13.62
N GLU A 35 15.98 -1.31 -13.77
CA GLU A 35 17.37 -1.09 -13.38
C GLU A 35 17.44 -0.57 -11.93
N GLY A 36 17.43 -1.49 -10.97
CA GLY A 36 17.53 -1.17 -9.54
C GLY A 36 16.68 -2.10 -8.69
N GLN A 37 15.97 -1.54 -7.71
CA GLN A 37 15.00 -2.30 -6.93
C GLN A 37 13.73 -2.50 -7.77
N ARG A 38 13.50 -3.73 -8.20
CA ARG A 38 12.39 -4.09 -9.11
C ARG A 38 11.10 -4.41 -8.37
N GLY A 39 11.22 -4.96 -7.17
CA GLY A 39 10.12 -5.36 -6.31
C GLY A 39 10.55 -5.40 -4.85
N LEU A 40 9.79 -6.11 -4.03
CA LEU A 40 10.06 -6.26 -2.60
C LEU A 40 9.63 -7.64 -2.15
N GLU A 41 10.56 -8.37 -1.52
CA GLU A 41 10.37 -9.74 -1.03
C GLU A 41 9.14 -9.86 -0.12
N MET A 42 8.63 -11.08 0.03
CA MET A 42 7.48 -11.37 0.90
C MET A 42 7.74 -10.94 2.36
N HIS A 43 6.85 -10.11 2.91
CA HIS A 43 6.98 -9.59 4.27
C HIS A 43 5.63 -9.22 4.89
N THR A 44 5.66 -8.91 6.18
CA THR A 44 4.59 -8.21 6.89
C THR A 44 5.08 -6.84 7.32
N ASP A 45 4.14 -5.93 7.59
CA ASP A 45 4.46 -4.57 7.99
C ASP A 45 4.47 -4.46 9.52
N GLY A 46 5.42 -3.70 10.06
CA GLY A 46 5.55 -3.56 11.52
C GLY A 46 4.44 -2.75 12.20
N CYS A 47 3.38 -2.33 11.51
CA CYS A 47 2.33 -1.44 12.03
C CYS A 47 1.02 -2.21 12.31
N LEU A 48 -0.07 -1.50 12.59
CA LEU A 48 -1.41 -2.10 12.71
C LEU A 48 -2.10 -2.26 11.35
N PHE A 49 -1.83 -1.33 10.44
CA PHE A 49 -2.51 -1.19 9.17
C PHE A 49 -1.64 -0.41 8.20
N SER A 50 -1.62 -0.85 6.95
CA SER A 50 -0.82 -0.25 5.89
C SER A 50 -1.72 0.26 4.77
N ILE A 51 -1.27 1.34 4.14
CA ILE A 51 -1.94 1.94 2.97
C ILE A 51 -0.88 2.08 1.88
N THR A 52 -1.20 1.55 0.70
CA THR A 52 -0.39 1.70 -0.51
C THR A 52 -1.17 2.56 -1.50
N LEU A 53 -0.54 3.58 -2.05
CA LEU A 53 -1.10 4.47 -3.07
C LEU A 53 -0.24 4.36 -4.33
N LEU A 54 -0.86 4.08 -5.47
CA LEU A 54 -0.14 4.18 -6.74
C LEU A 54 -0.07 5.65 -7.17
N VAL A 55 1.15 6.15 -7.38
CA VAL A 55 1.41 7.54 -7.77
C VAL A 55 1.70 7.69 -9.26
N SER A 56 2.39 6.73 -9.86
CA SER A 56 2.73 6.71 -11.29
C SER A 56 1.53 6.32 -12.15
N ASP A 57 1.57 6.67 -13.44
CA ASP A 57 0.62 6.15 -14.43
C ASP A 57 0.96 4.68 -14.72
N PRO A 58 -0.02 3.74 -14.68
CA PRO A 58 0.20 2.35 -15.07
C PRO A 58 0.80 2.16 -16.47
N ALA A 59 0.64 3.13 -17.39
CA ALA A 59 1.24 3.09 -18.71
C ALA A 59 2.77 3.34 -18.70
N ASP A 60 3.34 3.83 -17.60
CA ASP A 60 4.77 4.13 -17.48
C ASP A 60 5.62 2.90 -17.08
N PHE A 61 5.00 1.76 -16.77
CA PHE A 61 5.70 0.58 -16.30
C PHE A 61 4.98 -0.72 -16.68
N GLU A 62 5.73 -1.84 -16.74
CA GLU A 62 5.19 -3.18 -16.96
C GLU A 62 5.51 -4.07 -15.75
N GLY A 63 4.59 -4.98 -15.41
CA GLY A 63 4.69 -5.81 -14.21
C GLY A 63 4.23 -5.04 -12.96
N GLY A 64 4.85 -5.33 -11.82
CA GLY A 64 4.47 -4.71 -10.55
C GLY A 64 3.17 -5.25 -9.94
N GLY A 65 2.59 -4.45 -9.06
CA GLY A 65 1.44 -4.84 -8.24
C GLY A 65 1.84 -5.37 -6.86
N THR A 66 0.85 -5.62 -6.01
CA THR A 66 1.06 -6.18 -4.68
C THR A 66 0.39 -7.54 -4.58
N PHE A 67 1.18 -8.60 -4.44
CA PHE A 67 0.66 -9.93 -4.17
C PHE A 67 0.30 -10.09 -2.70
N PHE A 68 -0.84 -10.71 -2.44
CA PHE A 68 -1.32 -11.00 -1.09
C PHE A 68 -1.54 -12.50 -0.91
N GLU A 69 -0.79 -13.11 0.00
CA GLU A 69 -0.88 -14.55 0.30
C GLU A 69 -2.31 -14.96 0.71
N SER A 70 -3.04 -14.09 1.42
CA SER A 70 -4.36 -14.41 1.95
C SER A 70 -5.46 -14.57 0.89
N ILE A 71 -5.26 -14.01 -0.31
CA ILE A 71 -6.20 -14.12 -1.43
C ILE A 71 -5.59 -14.85 -2.63
N ASP A 72 -4.31 -15.22 -2.54
CA ASP A 72 -3.54 -15.86 -3.61
C ASP A 72 -3.65 -15.12 -4.96
N ASP A 73 -3.57 -13.78 -4.90
CA ASP A 73 -3.75 -12.93 -6.08
C ASP A 73 -2.95 -11.63 -5.97
N VAL A 74 -2.74 -10.99 -7.12
CA VAL A 74 -2.05 -9.70 -7.27
C VAL A 74 -3.08 -8.58 -7.37
N LEU A 75 -2.99 -7.63 -6.45
CA LEU A 75 -3.76 -6.40 -6.53
C LEU A 75 -3.02 -5.39 -7.42
N TYR A 76 -3.69 -5.01 -8.51
CA TYR A 76 -3.31 -3.91 -9.38
C TYR A 76 -4.16 -2.69 -9.03
N LEU A 77 -3.53 -1.51 -9.09
CA LEU A 77 -4.16 -0.23 -8.79
C LEU A 77 -4.07 0.67 -10.01
N GLU A 78 -5.06 1.53 -10.19
CA GLU A 78 -4.97 2.66 -11.11
C GLU A 78 -4.27 3.86 -10.44
N GLN A 79 -3.81 4.82 -11.23
CA GLN A 79 -3.15 6.02 -10.70
C GLN A 79 -4.08 6.75 -9.72
N GLY A 80 -3.57 7.02 -8.51
CA GLY A 80 -4.31 7.69 -7.45
C GLY A 80 -5.23 6.77 -6.63
N GLU A 81 -5.35 5.49 -6.98
CA GLU A 81 -6.04 4.51 -6.15
C GLU A 81 -5.16 4.06 -4.99
N CYS A 82 -5.82 3.82 -3.85
CA CYS A 82 -5.17 3.29 -2.67
C CYS A 82 -5.77 1.95 -2.26
N ALA A 83 -4.89 0.99 -1.97
CA ALA A 83 -5.22 -0.21 -1.23
C ALA A 83 -4.87 -0.05 0.23
N PHE A 84 -5.59 -0.76 1.08
CA PHE A 84 -5.30 -0.81 2.50
C PHE A 84 -5.51 -2.20 3.05
N HIS A 85 -4.74 -2.57 4.07
CA HIS A 85 -4.79 -3.93 4.64
C HIS A 85 -4.29 -3.99 6.09
N ASP A 86 -4.67 -5.06 6.77
CA ASP A 86 -4.08 -5.45 8.06
C ASP A 86 -2.61 -5.77 7.85
N ALA A 87 -1.73 -5.03 8.52
CA ALA A 87 -0.28 -5.09 8.38
C ALA A 87 0.33 -6.48 8.64
N ARG A 88 -0.41 -7.36 9.33
CA ARG A 88 -0.01 -8.75 9.58
C ARG A 88 -0.21 -9.68 8.38
N ARG A 89 -0.83 -9.19 7.30
CA ARG A 89 -0.99 -9.96 6.06
C ARG A 89 0.33 -9.97 5.30
N SER A 90 0.78 -11.18 4.98
CA SER A 90 1.98 -11.39 4.17
C SER A 90 1.76 -10.89 2.74
N ARG A 91 2.68 -10.07 2.24
CA ARG A 91 2.60 -9.47 0.91
C ARG A 91 3.97 -9.31 0.26
N GLU A 92 3.96 -9.27 -1.05
CA GLU A 92 5.15 -9.10 -1.90
C GLU A 92 4.89 -7.99 -2.91
N GLY A 93 5.86 -7.11 -3.13
CA GLY A 93 5.84 -6.20 -4.27
C GLY A 93 6.40 -6.94 -5.48
N LYS A 94 5.54 -7.23 -6.48
CA LYS A 94 5.99 -7.94 -7.68
C LYS A 94 6.96 -7.10 -8.49
N ASP A 95 7.88 -7.76 -9.17
CA ASP A 95 8.92 -7.10 -9.95
C ASP A 95 8.34 -6.29 -11.12
N LEU A 96 8.93 -5.13 -11.38
CA LEU A 96 8.83 -4.44 -12.66
C LEU A 96 9.71 -5.13 -13.71
N CYS A 97 9.21 -5.19 -14.94
CA CYS A 97 9.91 -5.70 -16.12
C CYS A 97 10.78 -4.61 -16.78
#